data_AF-A0A644U9J9-F1
#
_entry.id   AF-A0A644U9J9-F1
#
_cell.length_a   1.000
_cell.length_b   1.000
_cell.length_c   1.000
_cell.angle_alpha   90.00
_cell.angle_beta   90.00
_cell.angle_gamma   90.00
#
_symmetry.space_group_name_H-M   'P 1'
#
loop_
_entity.id
_entity.type
_entity.pdbx_description
1 polymer ?
#
loop_
_entity_poly.entity_id
_entity_poly.type
_entity_poly.pdbx_seq_one_letter_code
_entity_poly.pdbx_strand_id
1 'polypeptide(L)'
;MEIDTSVKITSIHLVAAIITGYITSLMSLGMIPGIGQNQLVAGVIGIIILYAMGQLCDRLFGKQEGFTKWLWDGIVPFIFAWFVVWTLIINYAPVIF
;
A
#
# COMPACT_ATOMS: atom_id res chain seq x y z
N MET A 1 13.33 -22.58 -0.02
CA MET A 1 13.94 -21.37 0.56
C MET A 1 13.37 -20.11 -0.09
N GLU A 2 13.28 -20.02 -1.42
CA GLU A 2 12.67 -18.84 -2.09
C GLU A 2 11.18 -18.60 -1.79
N ILE A 3 10.34 -19.66 -1.82
CA ILE A 3 8.89 -19.50 -1.62
C ILE A 3 8.55 -18.92 -0.23
N ASP A 4 9.28 -19.34 0.81
CA ASP A 4 9.09 -18.85 2.18
C ASP A 4 9.34 -17.34 2.28
N THR A 5 10.42 -16.86 1.66
CA THR A 5 10.73 -15.42 1.63
C THR A 5 9.70 -14.63 0.80
N SER A 6 9.29 -15.13 -0.36
CA SER A 6 8.27 -14.48 -1.20
C SER A 6 6.93 -14.32 -0.45
N VAL A 7 6.52 -15.33 0.32
CA VAL A 7 5.31 -15.25 1.16
C VAL A 7 5.45 -14.18 2.24
N LYS A 8 6.61 -14.08 2.92
CA LYS A 8 6.88 -13.07 3.95
C LYS A 8 6.83 -11.65 3.37
N ILE A 9 7.51 -11.43 2.25
CA ILE A 9 7.54 -10.12 1.55
C ILE A 9 6.13 -9.72 1.11
N THR A 10 5.40 -10.65 0.49
CA THR A 10 4.01 -10.43 0.05
C THR A 10 3.11 -10.08 1.24
N SER A 11 3.26 -10.80 2.36
CA SER A 11 2.47 -10.56 3.57
C SER A 11 2.71 -9.16 4.15
N ILE A 12 3.97 -8.70 4.18
CA ILE A 12 4.32 -7.34 4.64
C ILE A 12 3.68 -6.29 3.73
N HIS A 13 3.78 -6.47 2.40
CA HIS A 13 3.17 -5.55 1.44
C HIS A 13 1.65 -5.53 1.56
N LEU A 14 1.02 -6.67 1.79
CA LEU A 14 -0.43 -6.77 1.95
C LEU A 14 -0.92 -6.00 3.20
N VAL A 15 -0.27 -6.22 4.34
CA VAL A 15 -0.60 -5.50 5.59
C VAL A 15 -0.38 -4.00 5.43
N ALA A 16 0.76 -3.60 4.87
CA ALA A 16 1.07 -2.20 4.62
C ALA A 16 0.08 -1.55 3.64
N ALA A 17 -0.38 -2.28 2.62
CA ALA A 17 -1.35 -1.82 1.65
C ALA A 17 -2.74 -1.57 2.26
N ILE A 18 -3.18 -2.42 3.19
CA ILE A 18 -4.45 -2.22 3.91
C ILE A 18 -4.39 -0.92 4.73
N ILE A 19 -3.30 -0.71 5.48
CA ILE A 19 -3.08 0.51 6.25
C ILE A 19 -3.02 1.73 5.32
N THR A 20 -2.33 1.60 4.19
CA THR A 20 -2.22 2.66 3.17
C THR A 20 -3.59 3.01 2.58
N GLY A 21 -4.43 2.01 2.26
CA GLY A 21 -5.79 2.23 1.78
C GLY A 21 -6.62 3.03 2.76
N TYR A 22 -6.57 2.69 4.04
CA TYR A 22 -7.24 3.46 5.07
C TYR A 22 -6.74 4.92 5.13
N ILE A 23 -5.44 5.15 5.24
CA ILE A 23 -4.85 6.50 5.34
C ILE A 23 -5.20 7.34 4.11
N THR A 24 -5.02 6.77 2.92
CA THR A 24 -5.27 7.49 1.65
C THR A 24 -6.76 7.76 1.42
N SER A 25 -7.67 6.94 1.94
CA SER A 25 -9.11 7.24 1.95
C SER A 25 -9.43 8.43 2.84
N LEU A 26 -8.86 8.52 4.05
CA LEU A 26 -9.06 9.69 4.92
C LEU A 26 -8.64 10.99 4.22
N MET A 27 -7.52 10.96 3.50
CA MET A 27 -7.03 12.11 2.72
C MET A 27 -7.95 12.45 1.54
N SER A 28 -8.43 11.42 0.85
CA SER A 28 -9.30 11.54 -0.32
C SER A 28 -10.72 12.01 0.05
N LEU A 29 -11.17 11.76 1.28
CA LEU A 29 -12.41 12.26 1.88
C LEU A 29 -12.25 13.63 2.57
N GLY A 30 -11.03 14.16 2.64
CA GLY A 30 -10.76 15.43 3.32
C GLY A 30 -10.86 15.39 4.84
N MET A 31 -10.73 14.20 5.43
CA MET A 31 -10.84 13.97 6.88
C MET A 31 -9.56 14.33 7.65
N ILE A 32 -8.48 14.75 6.98
CA ILE A 32 -7.24 15.18 7.62
C ILE A 32 -7.23 16.71 7.77
N PRO A 33 -7.29 17.25 9.01
CA PRO A 33 -7.21 18.70 9.24
C PRO A 33 -5.94 19.29 8.64
N GLY A 34 -6.06 20.45 7.99
CA GLY A 34 -4.94 21.18 7.38
C GLY A 34 -4.54 20.74 5.96
N ILE A 35 -4.87 19.51 5.55
CA ILE A 35 -4.63 19.04 4.16
C ILE A 35 -5.90 19.18 3.31
N GLY A 36 -7.09 19.02 3.92
CA GLY A 36 -8.36 19.03 3.20
C GLY A 36 -8.48 17.87 2.22
N GLN A 37 -9.43 17.95 1.28
CA GLN A 37 -9.65 16.90 0.29
C GLN A 37 -8.54 16.91 -0.77
N ASN A 38 -7.67 15.90 -0.77
CA ASN A 38 -6.52 15.89 -1.67
C ASN A 38 -6.16 14.48 -2.19
N GLN A 39 -6.68 14.15 -3.37
CA GLN A 39 -6.43 12.85 -4.01
C GLN A 39 -4.99 12.71 -4.54
N LEU A 40 -4.38 13.81 -5.00
CA LEU A 40 -3.01 13.77 -5.50
C LEU A 40 -2.03 13.39 -4.39
N VAL A 41 -2.13 14.05 -3.23
CA VAL A 41 -1.27 13.75 -2.07
C VAL A 41 -1.53 12.33 -1.57
N ALA A 42 -2.79 11.88 -1.55
CA ALA A 42 -3.14 10.51 -1.19
C ALA A 42 -2.43 9.48 -2.09
N GLY A 43 -2.47 9.67 -3.41
CA GLY A 43 -1.80 8.80 -4.37
C GLY A 43 -0.27 8.80 -4.21
N VAL A 44 0.33 9.97 -4.04
CA VAL A 44 1.80 10.11 -3.85
C VAL A 44 2.25 9.39 -2.57
N ILE A 45 1.52 9.54 -1.46
CA ILE A 45 1.84 8.87 -0.20
C ILE A 45 1.79 7.35 -0.35
N GLY A 46 0.81 6.80 -1.07
CA GLY A 46 0.75 5.36 -1.27
C GLY A 46 1.95 4.81 -2.05
N ILE A 47 2.44 5.55 -3.05
CA ILE A 47 3.66 5.20 -3.79
C ILE A 47 4.90 5.28 -2.89
N ILE A 48 5.00 6.32 -2.04
CA ILE A 48 6.10 6.46 -1.07
C ILE A 48 6.13 5.27 -0.11
N ILE A 49 4.98 4.87 0.43
CA ILE A 49 4.88 3.74 1.36
C ILE A 49 5.25 2.43 0.65
N LEU A 50 4.75 2.20 -0.57
CA LEU A 50 5.13 1.04 -1.37
C LEU A 50 6.66 0.95 -1.51
N TYR A 51 7.31 2.05 -1.92
CA TYR A 51 8.77 2.07 -2.07
C TYR A 51 9.49 1.82 -0.72
N ALA A 52 9.01 2.42 0.36
CA ALA A 52 9.56 2.22 1.70
C ALA A 52 9.44 0.75 2.16
N MET A 53 8.34 0.06 1.84
CA MET A 53 8.17 -1.37 2.15
C MET A 53 9.11 -2.26 1.32
N GLY A 54 9.35 -1.90 0.05
CA GLY A 54 10.38 -2.55 -0.77
C GLY A 54 11.76 -2.44 -0.11
N GLN A 55 12.16 -1.23 0.30
CA GLN A 55 13.43 -1.00 0.99
C GLN A 55 13.52 -1.72 2.35
N LEU A 56 12.41 -1.79 3.09
CA LEU A 56 12.35 -2.53 4.34
C LEU A 56 12.56 -4.04 4.10
N CYS A 57 11.88 -4.61 3.11
CA CYS A 57 12.02 -6.03 2.78
C CYS A 57 13.44 -6.38 2.33
N ASP A 58 14.07 -5.53 1.52
CA ASP A 58 15.47 -5.70 1.10
C ASP A 58 16.43 -5.72 2.30
N ARG A 59 16.16 -4.92 3.34
CA ARG A 59 16.94 -4.91 4.59
C ARG A 59 16.71 -6.15 5.45
N LEU A 60 15.49 -6.68 5.47
CA LEU A 60 15.11 -7.81 6.33
C LEU A 60 15.48 -9.17 5.72
N PHE A 61 15.35 -9.32 4.41
CA PHE A 61 15.46 -10.61 3.72
C PHE A 61 16.55 -10.65 2.64
N GLY A 62 17.27 -9.54 2.45
CA GLY A 62 18.21 -9.38 1.35
C GLY A 62 17.52 -8.90 0.07
N LYS A 63 18.33 -8.44 -0.89
CA LYS A 63 17.83 -7.93 -2.17
C LYS A 63 17.17 -9.05 -2.99
N GLN A 64 16.01 -8.76 -3.55
CA GLN A 64 15.33 -9.68 -4.46
C GLN A 64 16.08 -9.83 -5.79
N GLU A 65 15.90 -10.97 -6.45
CA GLU A 65 16.52 -11.33 -7.73
C GLU A 65 15.87 -10.58 -8.91
N GLY A 66 16.01 -9.25 -8.91
CA GLY A 66 15.59 -8.38 -10.01
C GLY A 66 14.17 -7.82 -9.89
N PHE A 67 13.83 -6.97 -10.86
CA PHE A 67 12.59 -6.19 -10.88
C PHE A 67 11.34 -7.06 -10.97
N THR A 68 11.36 -8.16 -11.76
CA THR A 68 10.19 -9.04 -11.92
C THR A 68 9.76 -9.67 -10.60
N LYS A 69 10.72 -10.12 -9.77
CA LYS A 69 10.41 -10.69 -8.45
C LYS A 69 9.85 -9.61 -7.51
N TRP A 70 10.46 -8.43 -7.50
CA TRP A 70 9.97 -7.29 -6.72
C TRP A 70 8.56 -6.83 -7.13
N LEU A 71 8.28 -6.86 -8.44
CA LEU A 71 6.96 -6.56 -8.99
C LEU A 71 5.90 -7.53 -8.48
N TRP A 72 6.16 -8.84 -8.56
CA TRP A 72 5.19 -9.87 -8.20
C TRP A 72 5.03 -10.08 -6.69
N ASP A 73 6.12 -10.04 -5.93
CA ASP A 73 6.10 -10.27 -4.49
C ASP A 73 5.73 -9.00 -3.69
N GLY A 74 5.89 -7.81 -4.30
CA GLY A 74 5.71 -6.53 -3.60
C GLY A 74 4.67 -5.61 -4.24
N ILE A 75 4.96 -5.12 -5.44
CA ILE A 75 4.16 -4.05 -6.08
C ILE A 75 2.72 -4.51 -6.36
N VAL A 76 2.55 -5.62 -7.07
CA VAL A 76 1.23 -6.14 -7.47
C VAL A 76 0.32 -6.39 -6.26
N PRO A 77 0.73 -7.17 -5.23
CA PRO A 77 -0.12 -7.41 -4.07
C PRO A 77 -0.41 -6.12 -3.29
N PHE A 78 0.56 -5.20 -3.19
CA PHE A 78 0.35 -3.93 -2.52
C PHE A 78 -0.69 -3.07 -3.23
N ILE A 79 -0.50 -2.81 -4.52
CA ILE A 79 -1.41 -1.97 -5.30
C ILE A 79 -2.82 -2.57 -5.29
N PHE A 80 -2.94 -3.88 -5.49
CA PHE A 80 -4.24 -4.54 -5.50
C PHE A 80 -5.00 -4.33 -4.18
N ALA A 81 -4.39 -4.67 -3.04
CA ALA A 81 -5.04 -4.54 -1.74
C ALA A 81 -5.28 -3.08 -1.35
N TRP A 82 -4.33 -2.19 -1.66
CA TRP A 82 -4.47 -0.76 -1.43
C TRP A 82 -5.72 -0.22 -2.14
N PHE A 83 -5.84 -0.46 -3.46
CA PHE A 83 -6.96 0.05 -4.23
C PHE A 83 -8.29 -0.59 -3.82
N VAL A 84 -8.32 -1.87 -3.46
CA VAL A 84 -9.53 -2.52 -2.94
C VAL A 84 -10.01 -1.82 -1.66
N VAL A 85 -9.13 -1.68 -0.65
CA VAL A 85 -9.49 -1.02 0.61
C VAL A 85 -9.90 0.43 0.38
N TRP A 86 -9.12 1.16 -0.42
CA TRP A 86 -9.40 2.56 -0.73
C TRP A 86 -10.77 2.73 -1.42
N THR A 87 -11.06 1.89 -2.42
CA THR A 87 -12.32 1.90 -3.17
C THR A 87 -13.50 1.61 -2.26
N LEU A 88 -13.39 0.59 -1.40
CA LEU A 88 -14.46 0.26 -0.45
C LEU A 88 -14.76 1.44 0.48
N ILE A 89 -13.74 2.04 1.09
CA ILE A 89 -13.95 3.14 2.04
C ILE A 89 -14.51 4.38 1.34
N ILE A 90 -13.95 4.78 0.19
CA ILE A 90 -14.40 5.97 -0.55
C ILE A 90 -15.87 5.86 -0.98
N ASN A 91 -16.33 4.66 -1.33
CA ASN A 91 -17.71 4.47 -1.80
C ASN A 91 -18.72 4.22 -0.66
N TYR A 92 -18.31 3.56 0.42
CA TYR A 92 -19.23 3.20 1.51
C TYR A 92 -19.21 4.17 2.69
N ALA A 93 -18.08 4.83 2.99
CA ALA A 93 -18.03 5.78 4.11
C ALA A 93 -19.05 6.93 3.99
N PRO A 94 -19.27 7.56 2.82
CA PRO A 94 -20.29 8.61 2.67
C PRO A 94 -21.74 8.13 2.78
N VAL A 95 -21.96 6.81 2.79
CA VAL A 95 -23.29 6.21 2.93
C VAL A 95 -23.57 5.84 4.39
N ILE A 96 -22.51 5.62 5.17
CA ILE A 96 -22.58 5.18 6.57
C ILE A 96 -22.47 6.38 7.53
N PHE A 97 -21.76 7.43 7.13
CA PHE A 97 -21.56 8.69 7.88
C PHE A 97 -22.16 9.87 7.12
#